data_AF-A0A959RPE6-F1
#
_entry.id   AF-A0A959RPE6-F1
#
_cell.length_a   1.000
_cell.length_b   1.000
_cell.length_c   1.000
_cell.angle_alpha   90.00
_cell.angle_beta   90.00
_cell.angle_gamma   90.00
#
_symmetry.space_group_name_H-M   'P 1'
#
loop_
_entity.id
_entity.type
_entity.pdbx_description
1 polymer ?
#
loop_
_entity_poly.entity_id
_entity_poly.type
_entity_poly.pdbx_seq_one_letter_code
_entity_poly.pdbx_strand_id
1 'polypeptide(L)'
;MKKLFKNYEFELDKNQKKILSSFAKQAVKQMEGDDKLVSEVRVFNSVIDKLGSADDKVKFTKEEKTRLTFQLKENTKHLQKKVDGSWFLTRWFYRNMFNQYNNILSIFTD
;
A
#
# COMPACT_ATOMS: atom_id res chain seq x y z
N MET A 1 20.52 -18.65 -11.81
CA MET A 1 20.33 -17.35 -12.48
C MET A 1 19.45 -16.46 -11.62
N LYS A 2 19.98 -15.33 -11.10
CA LYS A 2 19.14 -14.28 -10.49
C LYS A 2 18.24 -13.74 -11.61
N LYS A 3 16.91 -13.89 -11.51
CA LYS A 3 15.94 -13.27 -12.43
C LYS A 3 16.22 -11.76 -12.46
N LEU A 4 16.93 -11.30 -13.50
CA LEU A 4 17.40 -9.91 -13.66
C LEU A 4 16.25 -8.93 -13.91
N PHE A 5 15.09 -9.44 -14.32
CA PHE A 5 13.87 -8.69 -14.47
C PHE A 5 12.81 -9.35 -13.60
N LYS A 6 12.59 -8.81 -12.40
CA LYS A 6 11.35 -9.10 -11.67
C LYS A 6 10.24 -8.39 -12.42
N ASN A 7 9.32 -9.14 -13.02
CA ASN A 7 8.08 -8.55 -13.52
C ASN A 7 7.30 -8.06 -12.31
N TYR A 8 7.11 -6.74 -12.25
CA TYR A 8 6.32 -6.06 -11.22
C TYR A 8 4.86 -5.94 -11.67
N GLU A 9 4.36 -6.98 -12.33
CA GLU A 9 2.97 -7.08 -12.77
C GLU A 9 2.23 -7.93 -11.75
N PHE A 10 1.19 -7.34 -11.17
CA PHE A 10 0.41 -7.96 -10.10
C PHE A 10 -1.03 -8.07 -10.55
N GLU A 11 -1.58 -9.27 -10.45
CA GLU A 11 -3.02 -9.50 -10.62
C GLU A 11 -3.69 -9.07 -9.32
N LEU A 12 -4.45 -7.97 -9.39
CA LEU A 12 -5.13 -7.39 -8.23
C LEU A 12 -6.64 -7.39 -8.48
N ASP A 13 -7.39 -8.00 -7.57
CA ASP A 13 -8.84 -7.96 -7.63
C ASP A 13 -9.38 -6.54 -7.33
N LYS A 14 -10.65 -6.30 -7.67
CA LYS A 14 -11.31 -5.00 -7.48
C LYS A 14 -11.29 -4.52 -6.03
N ASN A 15 -11.39 -5.43 -5.06
CA ASN A 15 -11.35 -5.11 -3.64
C ASN A 15 -9.94 -4.74 -3.18
N GLN A 16 -8.93 -5.51 -3.57
CA GLN A 16 -7.51 -5.24 -3.32
C GLN A 16 -7.09 -3.89 -3.90
N LYS A 17 -7.49 -3.58 -5.14
CA LYS A 17 -7.27 -2.27 -5.75
C LYS A 17 -7.91 -1.14 -4.95
N LYS A 18 -9.14 -1.33 -4.47
CA LYS A 18 -9.85 -0.33 -3.66
C LYS A 18 -9.16 -0.10 -2.31
N ILE A 19 -8.71 -1.17 -1.66
CA ILE A 19 -7.98 -1.10 -0.39
C ILE A 19 -6.65 -0.37 -0.57
N LEU A 20 -5.86 -0.76 -1.58
CA LEU A 20 -4.58 -0.13 -1.90
C LEU A 20 -4.74 1.34 -2.32
N SER A 21 -5.76 1.65 -3.13
CA SER A 21 -6.05 3.03 -3.56
C SER A 21 -6.45 3.89 -2.36
N SER A 22 -7.27 3.35 -1.45
CA SER A 22 -7.68 4.06 -0.23
C SER A 22 -6.49 4.31 0.70
N PHE A 23 -5.62 3.31 0.86
CA PHE A 23 -4.38 3.44 1.62
C PHE A 23 -3.45 4.51 1.01
N ALA A 24 -3.18 4.42 -0.30
CA ALA A 24 -2.30 5.35 -1.00
C ALA A 24 -2.83 6.79 -0.92
N LYS A 25 -4.14 7.00 -1.08
CA LYS A 25 -4.80 8.32 -0.91
C LYS A 25 -4.64 8.86 0.50
N GLN A 26 -4.76 8.00 1.52
CA GLN A 26 -4.56 8.41 2.90
C GLN A 26 -3.10 8.76 3.18
N ALA A 27 -2.15 8.00 2.63
CA ALA A 27 -0.73 8.31 2.74
C ALA A 27 -0.41 9.65 2.07
N VAL A 28 -0.91 9.89 0.85
CA VAL A 28 -0.76 11.19 0.17
C VAL A 28 -1.27 12.33 1.04
N LYS A 29 -2.49 12.24 1.59
CA LYS A 29 -3.05 13.28 2.48
C LYS A 29 -2.22 13.55 3.74
N GLN A 30 -1.49 12.56 4.26
CA GLN A 30 -0.62 12.73 5.42
C GLN A 30 0.72 13.39 5.07
N MET A 31 1.15 13.28 3.80
CA MET A 31 2.39 13.84 3.29
C MET A 31 2.17 15.17 2.55
N GLU A 32 0.94 15.45 2.12
CA GLU A 32 0.53 16.72 1.52
C GLU A 32 0.79 17.86 2.51
N GLY A 33 1.63 18.81 2.09
CA GLY A 33 2.02 19.97 2.90
C GLY A 33 3.45 19.94 3.44
N ASP A 34 4.19 18.83 3.28
CA ASP A 34 5.64 18.80 3.52
C ASP A 34 6.40 18.82 2.20
N ASP A 35 7.07 19.94 1.92
CA ASP A 35 7.86 20.15 0.70
C ASP A 35 8.99 19.11 0.52
N LYS A 36 9.40 18.45 1.60
CA LYS A 36 10.41 17.38 1.57
C LYS A 36 9.85 16.06 1.03
N LEU A 37 8.53 15.89 1.04
CA LEU A 37 7.83 14.65 0.67
C LEU A 37 7.15 14.73 -0.71
N VAL A 38 7.46 15.76 -1.50
CA VAL A 38 6.89 15.94 -2.85
C VAL A 38 7.21 14.75 -3.76
N SER A 39 8.38 14.12 -3.60
CA SER A 39 8.76 12.95 -4.40
C SER A 39 7.89 11.73 -4.07
N GLU A 40 7.59 11.56 -2.79
CA GLU A 40 6.77 10.50 -2.23
C GLU A 40 5.32 10.68 -2.70
N VAL A 41 4.77 11.89 -2.55
CA VAL A 41 3.43 12.23 -3.03
C VAL A 41 3.27 11.91 -4.52
N ARG A 42 4.27 12.24 -5.36
CA ARG A 42 4.26 11.90 -6.79
C ARG A 42 4.23 10.39 -7.04
N VAL A 43 5.05 9.63 -6.32
CA VAL A 43 5.08 8.15 -6.46
C VAL A 43 3.74 7.54 -6.04
N PHE A 44 3.15 8.00 -4.94
CA PHE A 44 1.86 7.48 -4.48
C PHE A 44 0.70 7.88 -5.39
N ASN A 45 0.73 9.07 -6.00
CA ASN A 45 -0.24 9.45 -7.02
C ASN A 45 -0.15 8.55 -8.27
N SER A 46 1.08 8.25 -8.74
CA SER A 46 1.28 7.26 -9.82
C SER A 46 0.71 5.88 -9.46
N VAL A 47 0.89 5.43 -8.21
CA VAL A 47 0.30 4.17 -7.72
C VAL A 47 -1.24 4.24 -7.72
N ILE A 48 -1.84 5.35 -7.28
CA ILE A 48 -3.30 5.55 -7.28
C ILE A 48 -3.86 5.47 -8.70
N ASP A 49 -3.21 6.13 -9.65
CA ASP A 49 -3.65 6.15 -11.05
C ASP A 49 -3.58 4.75 -11.67
N LYS A 50 -2.50 4.01 -11.40
CA LYS A 50 -2.32 2.62 -11.85
C LYS A 50 -3.32 1.66 -11.23
N LEU A 51 -3.71 1.88 -9.98
CA LEU A 51 -4.76 1.09 -9.32
C LEU A 51 -6.17 1.46 -9.79
N GLY A 52 -6.32 2.66 -10.37
CA GLY A 52 -7.55 3.14 -10.98
C GLY A 52 -7.81 2.59 -12.40
N SER A 53 -6.83 1.90 -13.01
CA SER A 53 -7.03 1.28 -14.31
C SER A 53 -8.01 0.11 -14.24
N ALA A 54 -8.77 -0.07 -15.32
CA ALA A 54 -9.71 -1.18 -15.47
C ALA A 54 -9.00 -2.54 -15.64
N ASP A 55 -7.68 -2.54 -15.87
CA ASP A 55 -6.90 -3.75 -16.16
C ASP A 55 -6.66 -4.59 -14.91
N ASP A 56 -7.01 -5.87 -14.92
CA ASP A 56 -6.79 -6.78 -13.78
C ASP A 56 -5.31 -6.92 -13.39
N LYS A 57 -4.41 -6.61 -14.34
CA LYS A 57 -2.96 -6.58 -14.14
C LYS A 57 -2.47 -5.15 -13.93
N VAL A 58 -1.95 -4.88 -12.74
CA VAL A 58 -1.35 -3.59 -12.41
C VAL A 58 0.16 -3.71 -12.44
N LYS A 59 0.80 -2.85 -13.24
CA LYS A 59 2.26 -2.83 -13.39
C LYS A 59 2.87 -1.71 -12.57
N PHE A 60 3.60 -2.09 -11.52
CA PHE A 60 4.38 -1.14 -10.73
C PHE A 60 5.81 -1.02 -11.24
N THR A 61 6.44 0.11 -10.98
CA THR A 61 7.89 0.22 -11.05
C THR A 61 8.51 -0.38 -9.78
N LYS A 62 9.80 -0.69 -9.83
CA LYS A 62 10.55 -1.14 -8.65
C LYS A 62 10.44 -0.12 -7.50
N GLU A 63 10.52 1.15 -7.84
CA GLU A 63 10.44 2.25 -6.89
C GLU A 63 9.07 2.31 -6.22
N GLU A 64 7.99 2.31 -7.02
CA GLU A 64 6.61 2.29 -6.54
C GLU A 64 6.36 1.14 -5.57
N LYS A 65 6.72 -0.09 -5.97
CA LYS A 65 6.56 -1.26 -5.10
C LYS A 65 7.35 -1.10 -3.81
N THR A 66 8.60 -0.66 -3.89
CA THR A 66 9.48 -0.56 -2.72
C THR A 66 8.94 0.46 -1.73
N ARG A 67 8.59 1.67 -2.20
CA ARG A 67 8.04 2.74 -1.36
C ARG A 67 6.65 2.38 -0.81
N LEU A 68 5.77 1.78 -1.63
CA LEU A 68 4.46 1.30 -1.18
C LEU A 68 4.59 0.25 -0.08
N THR A 69 5.48 -0.73 -0.25
CA THR A 69 5.72 -1.79 0.74
C THR A 69 6.30 -1.23 2.03
N PHE A 70 7.25 -0.30 1.91
CA PHE A 70 7.87 0.36 3.06
C PHE A 70 6.83 1.15 3.88
N GLN A 71 6.05 2.00 3.21
CA GLN A 71 5.01 2.79 3.85
C GLN A 71 3.89 1.93 4.44
N LEU A 72 3.49 0.85 3.76
CA LEU A 72 2.53 -0.13 4.30
C LEU A 72 3.04 -0.72 5.62
N LYS A 73 4.32 -1.11 5.68
CA LYS A 73 4.93 -1.65 6.90
C LYS A 73 5.01 -0.61 8.02
N GLU A 74 5.43 0.61 7.72
CA GLU A 74 5.50 1.68 8.71
C GLU A 74 4.12 2.07 9.23
N ASN A 75 3.16 2.32 8.34
CA ASN A 75 1.78 2.60 8.72
C ASN A 75 1.22 1.46 9.57
N THR A 76 1.44 0.19 9.19
CA THR A 76 0.98 -0.96 10.00
C THR A 76 1.58 -0.96 11.40
N LYS A 77 2.86 -0.61 11.58
CA LYS A 77 3.49 -0.48 12.90
C LYS A 77 2.91 0.68 13.72
N HIS A 78 2.68 1.83 13.10
CA HIS A 78 2.05 2.98 13.75
C HIS A 78 0.59 2.70 14.13
N LEU A 79 -0.10 1.98 13.26
CA LEU A 79 -1.45 1.50 13.44
C LEU A 79 -1.55 0.51 14.62
N GLN A 80 -0.64 -0.46 14.71
CA GLN A 80 -0.54 -1.40 15.84
C GLN A 80 -0.39 -0.66 17.18
N LYS A 81 0.49 0.35 17.25
CA LYS A 81 0.68 1.14 18.48
C LYS A 81 -0.58 1.93 18.87
N LYS A 82 -1.34 2.45 17.91
CA LYS A 82 -2.63 3.11 18.19
C LYS A 82 -3.70 2.12 18.66
N VAL A 83 -3.68 0.89 18.16
CA VAL A 83 -4.59 -0.20 18.58
C VAL A 83 -4.34 -0.63 20.00
N ASP A 84 -3.08 -0.72 20.42
CA ASP A 84 -2.72 -1.19 21.75
C ASP A 84 -3.28 -0.26 22.86
N GLY A 85 -3.56 1.00 22.53
CA GLY A 85 -4.25 1.97 23.39
C GLY A 85 -5.75 2.19 23.11
N SER A 86 -6.36 1.44 22.19
CA SER A 86 -7.74 1.67 21.73
C SER A 86 -8.73 0.56 22.14
N TRP A 87 -10.02 0.93 22.22
CA TRP A 87 -11.13 0.04 22.62
C TRP A 87 -11.33 -1.16 21.66
N PHE A 88 -12.08 -2.18 22.10
CA PHE A 88 -12.17 -3.48 21.41
C PHE A 88 -12.60 -3.40 19.93
N LEU A 89 -13.42 -2.42 19.56
CA LEU A 89 -13.83 -2.15 18.17
C LEU A 89 -12.65 -1.75 17.27
N THR A 90 -11.76 -0.90 17.77
CA THR A 90 -10.56 -0.48 17.06
C THR A 90 -9.60 -1.66 16.88
N ARG A 91 -9.45 -2.51 17.91
CA ARG A 91 -8.65 -3.74 17.80
C ARG A 91 -9.19 -4.69 16.73
N TRP A 92 -10.51 -4.84 16.60
CA TRP A 92 -11.12 -5.68 15.57
C TRP A 92 -10.95 -5.13 14.15
N PHE A 93 -11.15 -3.81 13.96
CA PHE A 93 -10.97 -3.15 12.65
C PHE A 93 -9.53 -3.32 12.13
N TYR A 94 -8.55 -3.10 12.99
CA TYR A 94 -7.15 -3.21 12.60
C TYR A 94 -6.70 -4.64 12.35
N ARG A 95 -7.26 -5.62 13.07
CA ARG A 95 -7.02 -7.03 12.78
C ARG A 95 -7.49 -7.41 11.38
N ASN A 96 -8.67 -6.92 10.97
CA ASN A 96 -9.18 -7.13 9.62
C ASN A 96 -8.29 -6.45 8.58
N MET A 97 -7.92 -5.18 8.80
CA MET A 97 -7.05 -4.42 7.90
C MET A 97 -5.64 -5.03 7.78
N PHE A 98 -5.09 -5.52 8.89
CA PHE A 98 -3.80 -6.23 8.92
C PHE A 98 -3.85 -7.52 8.09
N ASN A 99 -4.91 -8.31 8.24
CA ASN A 99 -5.09 -9.52 7.42
C ASN A 99 -5.22 -9.18 5.94
N GLN A 100 -5.94 -8.11 5.60
CA GLN A 100 -6.05 -7.62 4.22
C GLN A 100 -4.69 -7.17 3.67
N TYR A 101 -3.90 -6.44 4.45
CA TYR A 101 -2.57 -6.00 4.04
C TYR A 101 -1.60 -7.17 3.92
N ASN A 102 -1.67 -8.19 4.78
CA ASN A 102 -0.85 -9.38 4.66
C ASN A 102 -1.19 -10.21 3.41
N ASN A 103 -2.48 -10.35 3.08
CA ASN A 103 -2.90 -11.01 1.83
C ASN A 103 -2.41 -10.25 0.60
N ILE A 104 -2.32 -8.93 0.67
CA ILE A 104 -1.75 -8.11 -0.40
C ILE A 104 -0.21 -8.26 -0.43
N LEU A 105 0.45 -8.29 0.73
CA LEU A 105 1.90 -8.44 0.84
C LEU A 105 2.40 -9.82 0.38
N SER A 106 1.61 -10.88 0.55
CA SER A 106 1.97 -12.20 0.03
C SER A 106 2.05 -12.19 -1.49
N ILE A 107 1.12 -11.51 -2.18
CA ILE A 107 1.16 -11.31 -3.64
C ILE A 107 2.43 -10.55 -4.08
N PHE A 108 2.94 -9.65 -3.24
CA PHE A 108 4.17 -8.91 -3.52
C PHE A 108 5.44 -9.68 -3.17
N THR A 109 5.38 -10.80 -2.46
CA THR A 109 6.55 -11.50 -1.90
C THR A 109 6.86 -12.81 -2.63
N ASP A 110 5.86 -13.48 -3.21
CA ASP A 110 6.03 -14.51 -4.24
C ASP A 110 6.57 -13.95 -5.57
#